data_AF-A0A536HLK4-F1
#
_entry.id   AF-A0A536HLK4-F1
#
_cell.length_a   1.000
_cell.length_b   1.000
_cell.length_c   1.000
_cell.angle_alpha   90.00
_cell.angle_beta   90.00
_cell.angle_gamma   90.00
#
_symmetry.space_group_name_H-M   'P 1'
#
loop_
_entity.id
_entity.type
_entity.pdbx_description
1 polymer ?
#
loop_
_entity_poly.entity_id
_entity_poly.type
_entity_poly.pdbx_seq_one_letter_code
_entity_poly.pdbx_strand_id
1 'polypeptide(L)'
;MLPHEALQSQVQVERSLLSRVLGWLAVSLVLTTVGVYLSGSYADQLVRLWWLVALAAFGLLIATQFAERSGRHPLAIGLFAAFAVTEGLFIGPLVLAYLQAQPDTVGNALLGTVGIFFVAASIVYMTSLNMAAWGKWLFGAL
;
A
#
# COMPACT_ATOMS: atom_id res chain seq x y z
N MET A 1 -30.61 -21.20 14.81
CA MET A 1 -29.59 -20.14 14.89
C MET A 1 -30.32 -18.83 15.07
N LEU A 2 -30.10 -18.17 16.20
CA LEU A 2 -30.79 -16.91 16.51
C LEU A 2 -30.15 -15.77 15.69
N PRO A 3 -30.92 -14.77 15.24
CA PRO A 3 -30.42 -13.69 14.38
C PRO A 3 -29.23 -12.91 14.98
N HIS A 4 -29.09 -12.91 16.30
CA HIS A 4 -27.98 -12.26 17.02
C HIS A 4 -26.64 -13.00 16.84
N GLU A 5 -26.67 -14.33 16.71
CA GLU A 5 -25.47 -15.16 16.50
C GLU A 5 -24.94 -15.02 15.06
N ALA A 6 -25.83 -14.82 14.10
CA ALA A 6 -25.47 -14.58 12.69
C ALA A 6 -24.82 -13.20 12.48
N LEU A 7 -25.23 -12.18 13.23
CA LEU A 7 -24.62 -10.84 13.17
C LEU A 7 -23.23 -10.81 13.80
N GLN A 8 -23.01 -11.55 14.89
CA GLN A 8 -21.69 -11.65 15.53
C GLN A 8 -20.65 -12.33 14.63
N SER A 9 -21.06 -13.36 13.85
CA SER A 9 -20.13 -14.05 12.94
C SER A 9 -19.66 -13.17 11.78
N GLN A 10 -20.54 -12.34 11.20
CA GLN A 10 -20.16 -11.45 10.09
C GLN A 10 -19.17 -10.36 10.53
N VAL A 11 -19.42 -9.70 11.66
CA VAL A 11 -18.51 -8.68 12.21
C VAL A 11 -17.13 -9.26 12.53
N GLN A 12 -17.07 -10.51 13.00
CA GLN A 12 -15.81 -11.18 13.29
C GLN A 12 -15.02 -11.53 12.01
N VAL A 13 -15.70 -11.95 10.94
CA VAL A 13 -15.08 -12.21 9.63
C VAL A 13 -14.54 -10.92 9.02
N GLU A 14 -15.31 -9.83 9.05
CA GLU A 14 -14.90 -8.51 8.53
C GLU A 14 -13.64 -7.99 9.23
N ARG A 15 -13.59 -8.07 10.56
CA ARG A 15 -12.40 -7.67 11.34
C ARG A 15 -11.19 -8.52 11.03
N SER A 16 -11.37 -9.83 10.87
CA SER A 16 -10.29 -10.74 10.47
C SER A 16 -9.73 -10.39 9.10
N LEU A 17 -10.61 -10.17 8.10
CA LEU A 17 -10.22 -9.76 6.75
C LEU A 17 -9.49 -8.41 6.76
N LEU A 18 -10.03 -7.43 7.49
CA LEU A 18 -9.39 -6.12 7.65
C LEU A 18 -8.01 -6.24 8.29
N SER A 19 -7.84 -7.05 9.33
CA SER A 19 -6.52 -7.26 9.96
C SER A 19 -5.51 -7.89 8.99
N ARG A 20 -5.96 -8.81 8.12
CA ARG A 20 -5.11 -9.45 7.12
C ARG A 20 -4.68 -8.46 6.05
N VAL A 21 -5.60 -7.62 5.56
CA VAL A 21 -5.30 -6.57 4.57
C VAL A 21 -4.33 -5.55 5.15
N LEU A 22 -4.57 -5.07 6.37
CA LEU A 22 -3.66 -4.15 7.06
C LEU A 22 -2.30 -4.80 7.35
N GLY A 23 -2.27 -6.09 7.67
CA GLY A 23 -1.02 -6.84 7.83
C GLY A 23 -0.21 -6.89 6.54
N TRP A 24 -0.84 -7.20 5.40
CA TRP A 24 -0.19 -7.17 4.09
C TRP A 24 0.25 -5.78 3.67
N LEU A 25 -0.54 -4.74 3.98
CA LEU A 25 -0.15 -3.34 3.78
C LEU A 25 1.10 -2.96 4.59
N ALA A 26 1.17 -3.38 5.85
CA ALA A 26 2.34 -3.13 6.69
C ALA A 26 3.59 -3.83 6.15
N VAL A 27 3.45 -5.09 5.72
CA VAL A 27 4.55 -5.84 5.07
C VAL A 27 4.99 -5.14 3.79
N SER A 28 4.07 -4.68 2.94
CA SER A 28 4.44 -3.96 1.73
C SER A 28 5.15 -2.65 2.02
N LEU A 29 4.73 -1.88 3.03
CA LEU A 29 5.40 -0.63 3.42
C LEU A 29 6.86 -0.86 3.88
N VAL A 30 7.12 -1.94 4.61
CA VAL A 30 8.48 -2.34 4.99
C VAL A 30 9.30 -2.68 3.74
N LEU A 31 8.75 -3.47 2.81
CA LEU A 31 9.41 -3.81 1.56
C LEU A 31 9.67 -2.58 0.67
N THR A 32 8.72 -1.64 0.62
CA THR A 32 8.89 -0.36 -0.08
C THR A 32 10.02 0.45 0.53
N THR A 33 10.15 0.45 1.86
CA THR A 33 11.27 1.11 2.55
C THR A 33 12.62 0.49 2.16
N VAL A 34 12.68 -0.85 2.02
CA VAL A 34 13.86 -1.54 1.47
C VAL A 34 14.14 -1.07 0.03
N GLY A 35 13.12 -0.95 -0.81
CA GLY A 35 13.26 -0.40 -2.17
C GLY A 35 13.81 1.03 -2.20
N VAL A 36 13.30 1.91 -1.32
CA VAL A 36 13.81 3.28 -1.18
C VAL A 36 15.28 3.28 -0.75
N TYR A 37 15.66 2.44 0.21
CA TYR A 37 17.06 2.32 0.65
C TYR A 37 17.99 1.88 -0.49
N LEU A 38 17.57 0.88 -1.27
CA LEU A 38 18.34 0.38 -2.42
C LEU A 38 18.45 1.42 -3.55
N SER A 39 17.47 2.32 -3.67
CA SER A 39 17.46 3.34 -4.72
C SER A 39 18.67 4.29 -4.65
N GLY A 40 19.24 4.51 -3.47
CA GLY A 40 20.37 5.43 -3.28
C GLY A 40 21.62 5.05 -4.07
N SER A 41 21.83 3.77 -4.34
CA SER A 41 22.97 3.29 -5.14
C SER A 41 22.76 3.44 -6.65
N TYR A 42 21.52 3.64 -7.10
CA TYR A 42 21.13 3.63 -8.51
C TYR A 42 20.34 4.88 -8.93
N ALA A 43 20.35 5.94 -8.12
CA ALA A 43 19.44 7.08 -8.25
C ALA A 43 19.47 7.71 -9.65
N ASP A 44 20.66 8.01 -10.20
CA ASP A 44 20.80 8.62 -11.53
C ASP A 44 20.24 7.74 -12.65
N GLN A 45 20.46 6.42 -12.54
CA GLN A 45 19.98 5.44 -13.52
C GLN A 45 18.46 5.26 -13.41
N LEU A 46 17.92 5.24 -12.19
CA LEU A 46 16.47 5.15 -11.94
C LEU A 46 15.73 6.39 -12.46
N VAL A 47 16.30 7.59 -12.30
CA VAL A 47 15.72 8.83 -12.87
C VAL A 47 15.74 8.78 -14.39
N ARG A 48 16.83 8.33 -15.02
CA ARG A 48 16.90 8.21 -16.49
C ARG A 48 15.94 7.16 -17.04
N LEU A 49 15.74 6.06 -16.31
CA LEU A 49 14.93 4.91 -16.72
C LEU A 49 13.59 4.84 -16.00
N TRP A 50 13.07 5.97 -15.51
CA TRP A 50 11.85 6.04 -14.70
C TRP A 50 10.65 5.35 -15.37
N TRP A 51 10.54 5.47 -16.69
CA TRP A 51 9.48 4.87 -17.50
C TRP A 51 9.57 3.34 -17.53
N LEU A 52 10.77 2.75 -17.51
CA LEU A 52 10.95 1.30 -17.42
C LEU A 52 10.55 0.78 -16.06
N VAL A 53 10.91 1.50 -14.99
CA VAL A 53 10.53 1.13 -13.62
C VAL A 53 9.00 1.22 -13.47
N ALA A 54 8.36 2.26 -14.02
CA ALA A 54 6.91 2.38 -14.05
C ALA A 54 6.25 1.22 -14.81
N LEU A 55 6.75 0.89 -16.02
CA LEU A 55 6.24 -0.26 -16.78
C LEU A 55 6.43 -1.59 -16.03
N ALA A 56 7.55 -1.76 -15.34
CA ALA A 56 7.79 -2.94 -14.50
C ALA A 56 6.80 -3.02 -13.34
N ALA A 57 6.52 -1.90 -12.66
CA ALA A 57 5.53 -1.85 -11.59
C ALA A 57 4.11 -2.20 -12.09
N PHE A 58 3.66 -1.60 -13.20
CA PHE A 58 2.40 -1.96 -13.83
C PHE A 58 2.34 -3.43 -14.26
N GLY A 59 3.43 -3.94 -14.84
CA GLY A 59 3.54 -5.34 -15.23
C GLY A 59 3.44 -6.29 -14.03
N LEU A 60 4.11 -5.98 -12.93
CA LEU A 60 4.04 -6.74 -11.68
C LEU A 60 2.65 -6.72 -11.07
N LEU A 61 1.95 -5.59 -11.12
CA LEU A 61 0.57 -5.46 -10.63
C LEU A 61 -0.38 -6.36 -11.43
N ILE A 62 -0.31 -6.32 -12.76
CA ILE A 62 -1.12 -7.18 -13.64
C ILE A 62 -0.75 -8.66 -13.44
N ALA A 63 0.54 -8.98 -13.32
CA ALA A 63 1.02 -10.34 -13.09
C ALA A 63 0.52 -10.89 -11.74
N THR A 64 0.48 -10.07 -10.69
CA THR A 64 -0.05 -10.45 -9.38
C THR A 64 -1.52 -10.85 -9.48
N GLN A 65 -2.33 -10.03 -10.18
CA GLN A 65 -3.75 -10.32 -10.43
C GLN A 65 -3.94 -11.62 -11.22
N PHE A 66 -3.10 -11.86 -12.23
CA PHE A 66 -3.16 -13.09 -13.02
C PHE A 66 -2.78 -14.33 -12.21
N ALA A 67 -1.74 -14.21 -11.36
CA ALA A 67 -1.27 -15.27 -10.48
C ALA A 67 -2.33 -15.67 -9.44
N GLU A 68 -2.99 -14.68 -8.84
CA GLU A 68 -4.08 -14.89 -7.90
C GLU A 68 -5.25 -15.63 -8.55
N ARG A 69 -5.72 -15.15 -9.71
CA ARG A 69 -6.82 -15.79 -10.47
C ARG A 69 -6.49 -17.21 -10.91
N SER A 70 -5.21 -17.51 -11.13
CA SER A 70 -4.74 -18.85 -11.51
C SER A 70 -4.57 -19.79 -10.31
N GLY A 71 -4.92 -19.38 -9.10
CA GLY A 71 -4.76 -20.17 -7.87
C GLY A 71 -3.32 -20.34 -7.39
N ARG A 72 -2.36 -19.60 -7.99
CA ARG A 72 -0.93 -19.69 -7.67
C ARG A 72 -0.57 -18.72 -6.54
N HIS A 73 -1.17 -18.91 -5.37
CA HIS A 73 -1.00 -18.05 -4.20
C HIS A 73 0.46 -17.72 -3.82
N PRO A 74 1.41 -18.68 -3.74
CA PRO A 74 2.79 -18.34 -3.36
C PRO A 74 3.49 -17.44 -4.40
N LEU A 75 3.16 -17.62 -5.68
CA LEU A 75 3.71 -16.79 -6.76
C LEU A 75 3.09 -15.39 -6.75
N ALA A 76 1.79 -15.27 -6.43
CA ALA A 76 1.13 -13.97 -6.23
C ALA A 76 1.77 -13.19 -5.06
N ILE A 77 2.09 -13.86 -3.96
CA ILE A 77 2.80 -13.25 -2.82
C ILE A 77 4.19 -12.76 -3.23
N GLY A 78 4.95 -13.57 -3.96
CA GLY A 78 6.28 -13.18 -4.45
C GLY A 78 6.23 -11.99 -5.42
N LEU A 79 5.25 -11.97 -6.34
CA LEU A 79 5.02 -10.85 -7.24
C LEU A 79 4.60 -9.58 -6.52
N PHE A 80 3.74 -9.69 -5.50
CA PHE A 80 3.36 -8.58 -4.64
C PHE A 80 4.56 -8.01 -3.88
N ALA A 81 5.43 -8.87 -3.35
CA ALA A 81 6.65 -8.44 -2.69
C ALA A 81 7.60 -7.72 -3.65
N ALA A 82 7.79 -8.26 -4.86
CA ALA A 82 8.58 -7.62 -5.90
C ALA A 82 8.00 -6.26 -6.30
N PHE A 83 6.68 -6.18 -6.48
CA PHE A 83 5.96 -4.93 -6.73
C PHE A 83 6.24 -3.89 -5.64
N ALA A 84 6.10 -4.26 -4.37
CA ALA A 84 6.33 -3.34 -3.25
C ALA A 84 7.76 -2.78 -3.21
N VAL A 85 8.77 -3.60 -3.54
CA VAL A 85 10.17 -3.15 -3.64
C VAL A 85 10.37 -2.25 -4.87
N THR A 86 9.80 -2.60 -6.02
CA THR A 86 9.88 -1.80 -7.26
C THR A 86 9.25 -0.42 -7.09
N GLU A 87 8.12 -0.31 -6.39
CA GLU A 87 7.52 0.98 -6.00
C GLU A 87 8.46 1.82 -5.14
N GLY A 88 9.17 1.19 -4.19
CA GLY A 88 10.19 1.85 -3.38
C GLY A 88 11.37 2.37 -4.21
N LEU A 89 11.82 1.59 -5.18
CA LEU A 89 12.85 2.01 -6.14
C LEU A 89 12.37 3.17 -7.02
N PHE A 90 11.09 3.21 -7.36
CA PHE A 90 10.49 4.28 -8.18
C PHE A 90 10.40 5.60 -7.41
N ILE A 91 9.90 5.57 -6.17
CA ILE A 91 9.73 6.77 -5.33
C ILE A 91 11.07 7.22 -4.71
N GLY A 92 12.02 6.32 -4.52
CA GLY A 92 13.28 6.58 -3.82
C GLY A 92 14.09 7.79 -4.31
N PRO A 93 14.33 7.99 -5.63
CA PRO A 93 15.02 9.17 -6.13
C PRO A 93 14.32 10.49 -5.77
N LEU A 94 12.98 10.50 -5.73
CA LEU A 94 12.20 11.66 -5.31
C LEU A 94 12.42 11.94 -3.81
N VAL A 95 12.41 10.90 -2.98
CA VAL A 95 12.69 11.01 -1.54
C VAL A 95 14.09 11.59 -1.31
N LEU A 96 15.10 11.10 -2.04
CA LEU A 96 16.47 11.60 -1.96
C LEU A 96 16.59 13.08 -2.37
N ALA A 97 15.89 13.48 -3.43
CA ALA A 97 15.86 14.88 -3.86
C ALA A 97 15.29 15.81 -2.77
N TYR A 98 14.21 15.40 -2.09
CA TYR A 98 13.66 16.18 -0.97
C TYR A 98 14.58 16.17 0.26
N LEU A 99 15.22 15.05 0.60
CA LEU A 99 16.18 14.99 1.70
C LEU A 99 17.38 15.92 1.49
N GLN A 100 17.87 16.04 0.25
CA GLN A 100 18.96 16.95 -0.12
C GLN A 100 18.54 18.42 -0.05
N ALA A 101 17.30 18.74 -0.43
CA ALA A 101 16.78 20.10 -0.37
C ALA A 101 16.48 20.54 1.08
N GLN A 102 15.74 19.72 1.83
CA GLN A 102 15.32 19.98 3.21
C GLN A 102 15.18 18.63 3.97
N PRO A 103 16.11 18.29 4.88
CA PRO A 103 16.16 16.96 5.50
C PRO A 103 14.94 16.65 6.38
N ASP A 104 14.33 17.66 7.00
CA ASP A 104 13.17 17.47 7.89
C ASP A 104 11.87 17.16 7.13
N THR A 105 11.79 17.51 5.84
CA THR A 105 10.55 17.45 5.05
C THR A 105 10.04 16.01 4.89
N VAL A 106 10.94 15.05 4.67
CA VAL A 106 10.55 13.65 4.50
C VAL A 106 10.05 13.05 5.81
N GLY A 107 10.70 13.36 6.93
CA GLY A 107 10.26 12.93 8.26
C GLY A 107 8.88 13.49 8.62
N ASN A 108 8.68 14.80 8.38
CA ASN A 108 7.39 15.46 8.61
C ASN A 108 6.28 14.91 7.71
N ALA A 109 6.57 14.66 6.43
CA ALA A 109 5.62 14.06 5.50
C ALA A 109 5.22 12.64 5.94
N LEU A 110 6.20 11.81 6.33
CA LEU A 110 5.95 10.45 6.84
C LEU A 110 5.07 10.48 8.10
N LEU A 111 5.43 11.30 9.09
CA LEU A 111 4.65 11.44 10.32
C LEU A 111 3.23 11.95 10.04
N GLY A 112 3.08 12.89 9.11
CA GLY A 112 1.79 13.39 8.67
C GLY A 112 0.93 12.29 8.04
N THR A 113 1.47 11.52 7.10
CA THR A 113 0.76 10.42 6.43
C THR A 113 0.37 9.33 7.43
N VAL A 114 1.30 8.91 8.29
CA VAL A 114 1.04 7.90 9.32
C VAL A 114 -0.05 8.41 10.28
N GLY A 115 0.06 9.65 10.75
CA GLY A 115 -0.92 10.25 11.67
C GLY A 115 -2.33 10.30 11.05
N ILE A 116 -2.46 10.83 9.83
CA ILE A 116 -3.75 10.90 9.13
C ILE A 116 -4.31 9.49 8.91
N PHE A 117 -3.48 8.54 8.46
CA PHE A 117 -3.89 7.17 8.23
C PHE A 117 -4.39 6.50 9.51
N PHE A 118 -3.66 6.62 10.62
CA PHE A 118 -4.07 6.04 11.91
C PHE A 118 -5.38 6.64 12.42
N VAL A 119 -5.55 7.96 12.33
CA VAL A 119 -6.79 8.63 12.77
C VAL A 119 -7.97 8.16 11.91
N ALA A 120 -7.83 8.17 10.58
CA ALA A 120 -8.87 7.72 9.66
C ALA A 120 -9.23 6.24 9.89
N ALA A 121 -8.22 5.36 9.99
CA ALA A 121 -8.42 3.95 10.27
C ALA A 121 -9.09 3.71 11.62
N SER A 122 -8.72 4.47 12.66
CA SER A 122 -9.32 4.36 13.99
C SER A 122 -10.79 4.79 13.99
N ILE A 123 -11.12 5.89 13.31
CA ILE A 123 -12.53 6.34 13.18
C ILE A 123 -13.36 5.25 12.51
N VAL A 124 -12.90 4.71 11.38
CA VAL A 124 -13.62 3.65 10.66
C VAL A 124 -13.73 2.37 11.49
N TYR A 125 -12.71 2.02 12.27
CA TYR A 125 -12.74 0.84 13.12
C TYR A 125 -13.68 0.98 14.33
N MET A 126 -13.75 2.19 14.93
CA MET A 126 -14.57 2.46 16.12
C MET A 126 -16.02 2.81 15.79
N THR A 127 -16.31 3.33 14.60
CA THR A 127 -17.66 3.74 14.21
C THR A 127 -18.30 2.74 13.25
N SER A 128 -19.62 2.55 13.37
CA SER A 128 -20.41 1.78 12.41
C SER A 128 -20.86 2.62 11.20
N LEU A 129 -20.09 3.65 10.84
CA LEU A 129 -20.44 4.56 9.75
C LEU A 129 -20.32 3.83 8.41
N ASN A 130 -21.45 3.69 7.72
CA ASN A 130 -21.45 3.17 6.36
C ASN A 130 -20.94 4.23 5.38
N MET A 131 -19.65 4.15 5.04
CA MET A 131 -19.02 5.06 4.08
C MET A 131 -19.19 4.60 2.62
N ALA A 132 -19.93 3.53 2.33
CA ALA A 132 -20.14 3.05 0.97
C ALA A 132 -20.83 4.09 0.07
N ALA A 133 -21.71 4.92 0.64
CA ALA A 133 -22.38 6.01 -0.09
C ALA A 133 -21.42 7.11 -0.57
N TRP A 134 -20.22 7.21 0.02
CA TRP A 134 -19.20 8.20 -0.32
C TRP A 134 -18.29 7.75 -1.46
N GLY A 135 -18.35 6.48 -1.87
CA GLY A 135 -17.48 5.93 -2.92
C GLY A 135 -17.57 6.71 -4.24
N LYS A 136 -18.78 7.09 -4.67
CA LYS A 136 -19.00 7.87 -5.91
C LYS A 136 -18.35 9.26 -5.86
N TRP A 137 -18.33 9.88 -4.68
CA TRP A 137 -17.73 11.21 -4.50
C TRP A 137 -16.20 11.11 -4.43
N LEU A 138 -15.69 10.04 -3.82
CA LEU A 138 -14.26 9.76 -3.77
C LEU A 138 -13.69 9.50 -5.17
N PHE A 139 -14.38 8.69 -5.99
CA PHE A 139 -13.98 8.43 -7.37
C PHE A 139 -14.05 9.67 -8.27
N GLY A 140 -14.94 10.62 -7.99
CA GLY A 140 -15.01 11.87 -8.74
C GLY A 140 -13.97 12.92 -8.34
N ALA A 141 -13.29 12.73 -7.20
CA ALA A 141 -12.26 13.64 -6.69
C ALA A 141 -10.83 13.20 -7.00
N LEU A 142 -10.64 11.97 -7.50
CA LEU A 142 -9.38 11.40 -8.00
C LEU A 142 -9.23 11.69 -9.50
#